data_AF-A0AB73T229-F1
#
_entry.id   AF-A0AB73T229-F1
#
_cell.length_a   1.000
_cell.length_b   1.000
_cell.length_c   1.000
_cell.angle_alpha   90.00
_cell.angle_beta   90.00
_cell.angle_gamma   90.00
#
_symmetry.space_group_name_H-M   'P 1'
#
loop_
_entity.id
_entity.type
_entity.pdbx_description
1 polymer ?
#
loop_
_entity_poly.entity_id
_entity_poly.type
_entity_poly.pdbx_seq_one_letter_code
_entity_poly.pdbx_strand_id
1 'polypeptide(L)'
;MDDLLMTSGYNFEGYKIKKYIGFCSGECVLGTGFLSSLGAGLADFLGSNSSMYEGKLYKAKNMAISDLISTAKNLGANAVIGLDVDYTTFTSDIMGVIANGTAVYIEPEHAESPAEISFSTSLSQADDKSKEKIINIPVINYYTDISVRPFMIKYNISAHTVKLQLCKYNDLPVTALNLSFIFNTIFGTTAVFEDINFTDISVKENYLETEYVTLSIPLNTLKIINSCTVSIHHYLEDKVCYTPDSPYRLTVLEPDRLTGLRNIYGSDVVSDYAVGEDHWLCLCGMENPLYADTCCLCGRSQNAHQAVSSDTRFPCTFIQTAEDLSSALEIKKYIDSLADNQLLPDALLNEIDKLTKYERLYGNMKDSCIKIIKQYLQAEK
;
A
#
# COMPACT_ATOMS: atom_id res chain seq x y z
N MET A 1 9.16 -34.49 19.69
CA MET A 1 10.23 -33.52 20.01
C MET A 1 10.07 -32.44 18.98
N ASP A 2 9.67 -31.23 19.37
CA ASP A 2 9.46 -30.15 18.41
C ASP A 2 10.80 -29.85 17.72
N ASP A 3 10.85 -30.14 16.43
CA ASP A 3 12.00 -29.87 15.58
C ASP A 3 12.13 -28.35 15.43
N LEU A 4 13.26 -27.82 15.90
CA LEU A 4 13.62 -26.42 15.72
C LEU A 4 13.89 -26.20 14.22
N LEU A 5 13.16 -25.28 13.59
CA LEU A 5 13.38 -25.00 12.16
C LEU A 5 14.69 -24.24 11.97
N MET A 6 15.52 -24.67 11.01
CA MET A 6 16.81 -24.05 10.74
C MET A 6 17.04 -23.88 9.25
N THR A 7 17.64 -22.77 8.84
CA THR A 7 17.99 -22.48 7.45
C THR A 7 19.28 -21.67 7.37
N SER A 8 20.07 -21.88 6.31
CA SER A 8 21.20 -21.02 5.95
C SER A 8 20.77 -19.71 5.29
N GLY A 9 19.50 -19.60 4.88
CA GLY A 9 18.88 -18.36 4.40
C GLY A 9 18.46 -17.43 5.55
N TYR A 10 17.79 -16.31 5.22
CA TYR A 10 17.39 -15.29 6.20
C TYR A 10 15.88 -15.27 6.51
N ASN A 11 15.10 -16.21 5.95
CA ASN A 11 13.67 -16.36 6.17
C ASN A 11 13.21 -17.81 5.93
N PHE A 12 11.96 -18.10 6.31
CA PHE A 12 11.24 -19.32 5.95
C PHE A 12 9.98 -18.90 5.18
N GLU A 13 9.79 -19.42 3.96
CA GLU A 13 8.60 -19.14 3.16
C GLU A 13 7.34 -19.64 3.88
N GLY A 14 6.28 -18.83 3.90
CA GLY A 14 5.06 -19.14 4.64
C GLY A 14 5.20 -19.05 6.16
N TYR A 15 6.23 -18.36 6.66
CA TYR A 15 6.40 -18.04 8.08
C TYR A 15 6.82 -16.58 8.25
N LYS A 16 6.36 -15.95 9.35
CA LYS A 16 6.74 -14.59 9.71
C LYS A 16 7.61 -14.58 10.97
N ILE A 17 8.75 -13.88 10.92
CA ILE A 17 9.58 -13.62 12.10
C ILE A 17 8.86 -12.62 13.01
N LYS A 18 8.42 -13.07 14.18
CA LYS A 18 7.79 -12.22 15.21
C LYS A 18 8.81 -11.55 16.11
N LYS A 19 9.93 -12.22 16.37
CA LYS A 19 10.96 -11.72 17.28
C LYS A 19 12.34 -12.21 16.86
N TYR A 20 13.28 -11.27 16.76
CA TYR A 20 14.70 -11.57 16.76
C TYR A 20 15.15 -11.66 18.21
N ILE A 21 15.53 -12.86 18.65
CA ILE A 21 15.89 -13.11 20.05
C ILE A 21 17.36 -12.75 20.28
N GLY A 22 18.21 -13.06 19.31
CA GLY A 22 19.61 -12.67 19.31
C GLY A 22 20.50 -13.70 18.63
N PHE A 23 21.80 -13.47 18.72
CA PHE A 23 22.80 -14.40 18.24
C PHE A 23 22.84 -15.67 19.11
N CYS A 24 23.03 -16.82 18.47
CA CYS A 24 23.30 -18.09 19.15
C CYS A 24 24.42 -18.86 18.45
N SER A 25 25.20 -19.60 19.23
CA SER A 25 26.25 -20.48 18.74
C SER A 25 26.21 -21.83 19.47
N GLY A 26 26.83 -22.82 18.86
CA GLY A 26 27.15 -24.11 19.46
C GLY A 26 28.48 -24.60 18.93
N GLU A 27 29.30 -25.17 19.81
CA GLU A 27 30.67 -25.53 19.49
C GLU A 27 30.98 -26.98 19.80
N CYS A 28 31.79 -27.61 18.94
CA CYS A 28 32.34 -28.93 19.19
C CYS A 28 33.85 -28.91 18.93
N VAL A 29 34.63 -29.43 19.88
CA VAL A 29 36.09 -29.55 19.75
C VAL A 29 36.46 -31.02 19.57
N LEU A 30 37.14 -31.32 18.47
CA LEU A 30 37.77 -32.59 18.19
C LEU A 30 39.21 -32.56 18.70
N GLY A 31 39.51 -33.41 19.69
CA GLY A 31 40.82 -33.47 20.34
C GLY A 31 41.89 -34.27 19.60
N THR A 32 43.07 -34.35 20.23
CA THR A 32 44.35 -34.78 19.63
C THR A 32 44.33 -36.15 18.94
N GLY A 33 43.55 -37.11 19.44
CA GLY A 33 43.41 -38.43 18.81
C GLY A 33 42.71 -38.43 17.44
N PHE A 34 42.13 -37.31 16.99
CA PHE A 34 41.45 -37.18 15.70
C PHE A 34 42.41 -36.82 14.57
N LEU A 35 43.17 -35.73 14.69
CA LEU A 35 44.10 -35.28 13.64
C LEU A 35 45.33 -36.16 13.52
N SER A 36 45.81 -36.77 14.62
CA SER A 36 46.90 -37.76 14.55
C SER A 36 46.52 -39.00 13.73
N SER A 37 45.22 -39.37 13.69
CA SER A 37 44.69 -40.43 12.80
C SER A 37 44.48 -39.97 11.35
N LEU A 38 44.42 -38.65 11.12
CA LEU A 38 44.23 -38.01 9.82
C LEU A 38 45.57 -37.80 9.09
N GLY A 39 46.62 -37.41 9.83
CA GLY A 39 47.99 -37.27 9.30
C GLY A 39 48.66 -38.59 8.88
N ALA A 40 48.31 -39.70 9.53
CA ALA A 40 48.82 -41.03 9.14
C ALA A 40 48.16 -41.60 7.87
N GLY A 41 46.98 -41.11 7.48
CA GLY A 41 46.20 -41.59 6.33
C GLY A 41 46.29 -40.74 5.06
N LEU A 42 46.93 -39.56 5.11
CA LEU A 42 47.11 -38.68 3.94
C LEU A 42 48.10 -39.27 2.91
N ALA A 43 48.93 -40.24 3.32
CA ALA A 43 49.89 -40.92 2.45
C ALA A 43 49.23 -41.88 1.43
N ASP A 44 47.99 -42.31 1.67
CA ASP A 44 47.30 -43.34 0.87
C ASP A 44 46.08 -42.81 0.08
N PHE A 45 45.89 -41.49 0.00
CA PHE A 45 44.61 -40.87 -0.38
C PHE A 45 44.40 -40.65 -1.89
N LEU A 46 44.15 -41.74 -2.61
CA LEU A 46 43.34 -41.73 -3.83
C LEU A 46 42.21 -42.78 -3.70
N GLY A 47 41.11 -42.39 -3.05
CA GLY A 47 39.77 -42.76 -3.53
C GLY A 47 38.97 -43.89 -2.88
N SER A 48 39.31 -44.49 -1.72
CA SER A 48 38.50 -45.64 -1.22
C SER A 48 38.12 -45.72 0.26
N ASN A 49 38.49 -44.76 1.13
CA ASN A 49 38.20 -44.86 2.58
C ASN A 49 37.72 -43.55 3.22
N SER A 50 36.70 -42.91 2.65
CA SER A 50 36.12 -41.67 3.23
C SER A 50 35.19 -41.90 4.44
N SER A 51 34.77 -43.14 4.71
CA SER A 51 33.69 -43.45 5.67
C SER A 51 33.98 -43.13 7.14
N MET A 52 35.21 -43.35 7.63
CA MET A 52 35.55 -43.09 9.04
C MET A 52 35.77 -41.59 9.31
N TYR A 53 36.35 -40.87 8.34
CA TYR A 53 36.60 -39.42 8.42
C TYR A 53 35.30 -38.63 8.32
N GLU A 54 34.47 -38.94 7.32
CA GLU A 54 33.12 -38.40 7.17
C GLU A 54 32.31 -38.65 8.43
N GLY A 55 32.37 -39.86 9.00
CA GLY A 55 31.63 -40.21 10.21
C GLY A 55 31.99 -39.37 11.44
N LYS A 56 33.27 -39.01 11.64
CA LYS A 56 33.70 -38.18 12.78
C LYS A 56 33.38 -36.70 12.57
N LEU A 57 33.62 -36.15 11.38
CA LEU A 57 33.26 -34.76 11.05
C LEU A 57 31.74 -34.55 11.08
N TYR A 58 30.99 -35.53 10.59
CA TYR A 58 29.53 -35.57 10.67
C TYR A 58 29.06 -35.56 12.13
N LYS A 59 29.67 -36.38 12.99
CA LYS A 59 29.37 -36.37 14.43
C LYS A 59 29.70 -35.03 15.08
N ALA A 60 30.85 -34.44 14.77
CA ALA A 60 31.26 -33.14 15.30
C ALA A 60 30.30 -32.03 14.90
N LYS A 61 29.92 -31.97 13.62
CA LYS A 61 28.91 -31.06 13.10
C LYS A 61 27.57 -31.24 13.82
N ASN A 62 27.10 -32.47 13.96
CA ASN A 62 25.82 -32.72 14.62
C ASN A 62 25.86 -32.37 16.11
N MET A 63 26.99 -32.53 16.79
CA MET A 63 27.16 -32.06 18.17
C MET A 63 27.10 -30.53 18.25
N ALA A 64 27.81 -29.82 17.38
CA ALA A 64 27.77 -28.35 17.33
C ALA A 64 26.36 -27.82 17.00
N ILE A 65 25.66 -28.43 16.03
CA ILE A 65 24.27 -28.09 15.70
C ILE A 65 23.33 -28.43 16.86
N SER A 66 23.51 -29.56 17.54
CA SER A 66 22.70 -29.93 18.70
C SER A 66 22.87 -28.95 19.87
N ASP A 67 24.09 -28.44 20.07
CA ASP A 67 24.39 -27.44 21.08
C ASP A 67 23.77 -26.08 20.71
N LEU A 68 23.89 -25.66 19.46
CA LEU A 68 23.21 -24.48 18.90
C LEU A 68 21.69 -24.56 19.11
N ILE A 69 21.08 -25.71 18.79
CA ILE A 69 19.63 -25.94 19.00
C ILE A 69 19.27 -25.78 20.47
N SER A 70 20.10 -26.32 21.37
CA SER A 70 19.87 -26.23 22.81
C SER A 70 19.96 -24.77 23.29
N THR A 71 20.97 -24.04 22.85
CA THR A 71 21.13 -22.60 23.11
C THR A 71 19.94 -21.80 22.59
N ALA A 72 19.53 -22.00 21.34
CA ALA A 72 18.39 -21.33 20.73
C ALA A 72 17.08 -21.62 21.49
N LYS A 73 16.83 -22.87 21.86
CA LYS A 73 15.65 -23.26 22.67
C LYS A 73 15.67 -22.64 24.06
N ASN A 74 16.82 -22.58 24.72
CA ASN A 74 16.97 -21.93 26.03
C ASN A 74 16.70 -20.43 25.98
N LEU A 75 16.96 -19.79 24.84
CA LEU A 75 16.61 -18.39 24.59
C LEU A 75 15.11 -18.19 24.27
N GLY A 76 14.33 -19.26 24.15
CA GLY A 76 12.91 -19.24 23.80
C GLY A 76 12.65 -19.16 22.29
N ALA A 77 13.63 -19.53 21.47
CA ALA A 77 13.48 -19.57 20.02
C ALA A 77 12.78 -20.85 19.55
N ASN A 78 12.05 -20.75 18.45
CA ASN A 78 11.52 -21.91 17.73
C ASN A 78 12.13 -22.08 16.33
N ALA A 79 12.99 -21.15 15.90
CA ALA A 79 13.78 -21.29 14.68
C ALA A 79 15.14 -20.56 14.73
N VAL A 80 16.04 -20.92 13.81
CA VAL A 80 17.33 -20.27 13.56
C VAL A 80 17.46 -19.93 12.07
N ILE A 81 17.80 -18.69 11.77
CA ILE A 81 18.12 -18.21 10.42
C ILE A 81 19.60 -17.84 10.31
N GLY A 82 20.11 -17.79 9.08
CA GLY A 82 21.51 -17.49 8.80
C GLY A 82 22.45 -18.50 9.42
N LEU A 83 22.05 -19.78 9.44
CA LEU A 83 22.89 -20.86 9.94
C LEU A 83 24.16 -20.97 9.11
N ASP A 84 25.29 -20.81 9.76
CA ASP A 84 26.62 -21.02 9.20
C ASP A 84 27.41 -22.01 10.05
N VAL A 85 28.24 -22.84 9.41
CA VAL A 85 29.03 -23.87 10.07
C VAL A 85 30.48 -23.77 9.63
N ASP A 86 31.31 -23.33 10.55
CA ASP A 86 32.74 -23.15 10.35
C ASP A 86 33.55 -24.30 10.93
N TYR A 87 34.61 -24.63 10.21
CA TYR A 87 35.61 -25.63 10.58
C TYR A 87 36.95 -24.93 10.76
N THR A 88 37.49 -24.91 11.98
CA THR A 88 38.73 -24.21 12.27
C THR A 88 39.73 -25.11 12.97
N THR A 89 41.00 -24.97 12.64
CA THR A 89 42.08 -25.71 13.30
C THR A 89 42.71 -24.80 14.34
N PHE A 90 42.56 -25.13 15.63
CA PHE A 90 43.12 -24.35 16.72
C PHE A 90 44.61 -24.66 16.95
N THR A 91 45.01 -25.92 16.80
CA THR A 91 46.40 -26.41 16.84
C THR A 91 46.57 -27.57 15.86
N SER A 92 47.79 -28.06 15.66
CA SER A 92 48.09 -29.20 14.76
C SER A 92 47.24 -30.45 14.99
N ASP A 93 46.64 -30.60 16.17
CA ASP A 93 45.92 -31.79 16.58
C ASP A 93 44.51 -31.49 17.11
N ILE A 94 44.06 -30.23 17.09
CA ILE A 94 42.75 -29.82 17.61
C ILE A 94 41.98 -29.04 16.54
N MET A 95 40.75 -29.48 16.28
CA MET A 95 39.84 -28.87 15.32
C MET A 95 38.53 -28.50 16.00
N GLY A 96 38.10 -27.25 15.84
CA GLY A 96 36.78 -26.77 16.23
C GLY A 96 35.80 -26.85 15.07
N VAL A 97 34.55 -27.19 15.41
CA VAL A 97 33.38 -27.01 14.56
C VAL A 97 32.44 -26.04 15.27
N ILE A 98 32.13 -24.92 14.63
CA ILE A 98 31.36 -23.83 15.22
C ILE A 98 30.12 -23.66 14.36
N ALA A 99 28.94 -23.92 14.91
CA ALA A 99 27.68 -23.58 14.29
C ALA A 99 27.20 -22.25 14.87
N ASN A 100 26.81 -21.31 14.03
CA ASN A 100 26.33 -20.01 14.46
C ASN A 100 25.10 -19.56 13.64
N GLY A 101 24.28 -18.69 14.22
CA GLY A 101 23.09 -18.17 13.56
C GLY A 101 22.31 -17.20 14.44
N THR A 102 21.16 -16.75 13.94
CA THR A 102 20.25 -15.86 14.68
C THR A 102 19.04 -16.64 15.17
N ALA A 103 18.89 -16.72 16.48
CA ALA A 103 17.72 -17.29 17.14
C ALA A 103 16.52 -16.36 16.94
N VAL A 104 15.43 -16.92 16.40
CA VAL A 104 14.20 -16.19 16.10
C VAL A 104 12.97 -16.94 16.60
N TYR A 105 11.91 -16.20 16.84
CA TYR A 105 10.57 -16.75 17.00
C TYR A 105 9.79 -16.51 15.70
N ILE A 106 9.42 -17.58 15.01
CA ILE A 106 8.62 -17.56 13.79
C ILE A 106 7.24 -18.16 14.05
N GLU A 107 6.25 -17.68 13.34
CA GLU A 107 4.91 -18.31 13.31
C GLU A 107 4.57 -18.63 11.86
N PRO A 108 3.85 -19.75 11.60
CA PRO A 108 3.29 -19.96 10.28
C PRO A 108 2.53 -18.72 9.86
N GLU A 109 2.81 -18.26 8.66
CA GLU A 109 1.95 -17.34 7.96
C GLU A 109 0.72 -18.17 7.58
N HIS A 110 -0.19 -18.30 8.54
CA HIS A 110 -1.51 -18.83 8.25
C HIS A 110 -2.06 -17.98 7.11
N ALA A 111 -2.58 -18.64 6.08
CA ALA A 111 -3.57 -18.04 5.20
C ALA A 111 -4.79 -17.70 6.07
N GLU A 112 -4.69 -16.61 6.83
CA GLU A 112 -5.78 -16.10 7.62
C GLU A 112 -6.75 -15.45 6.63
N SER A 113 -7.87 -16.13 6.40
CA SER A 113 -9.14 -15.41 6.45
C SER A 113 -9.12 -14.57 7.74
N PRO A 114 -9.34 -13.25 7.68
CA PRO A 114 -8.95 -12.31 8.73
C PRO A 114 -9.59 -12.69 10.07
N ALA A 115 -8.80 -13.28 10.97
CA ALA A 115 -9.26 -13.71 12.27
C ALA A 115 -9.35 -12.52 13.24
N GLU A 116 -10.44 -12.54 13.99
CA GLU A 116 -10.85 -11.58 15.00
C GLU A 116 -9.75 -11.29 16.04
N ILE A 117 -9.28 -10.05 16.06
CA ILE A 117 -8.53 -9.51 17.20
C ILE A 117 -9.54 -9.04 18.24
N SER A 118 -9.78 -9.87 19.26
CA SER A 118 -10.37 -9.41 20.51
C SER A 118 -9.33 -8.60 21.29
N PHE A 119 -9.51 -7.28 21.35
CA PHE A 119 -8.81 -6.41 22.29
C PHE A 119 -9.85 -5.69 23.14
N SER A 120 -9.73 -5.85 24.45
CA SER A 120 -10.59 -5.21 25.43
C SER A 120 -10.41 -3.70 25.39
N THR A 121 -11.46 -3.02 24.95
CA THR A 121 -11.58 -1.57 25.04
C THR A 121 -11.80 -1.19 26.50
N SER A 122 -10.88 -0.43 27.08
CA SER A 122 -11.25 0.54 28.10
C SER A 122 -10.86 1.90 27.57
N LEU A 123 -11.85 2.62 27.03
CA LEU A 123 -11.83 4.07 26.93
C LEU A 123 -13.27 4.56 26.98
N SER A 124 -13.42 5.56 27.82
CA SER A 124 -14.60 6.15 28.43
C SER A 124 -15.60 6.77 27.46
N GLN A 125 -16.85 6.78 27.93
CA GLN A 125 -17.97 7.60 27.47
C GLN A 125 -17.56 9.05 27.20
N ALA A 126 -18.03 9.64 26.09
CA ALA A 126 -18.93 10.81 26.09
C ALA A 126 -19.17 11.35 24.66
N ASP A 127 -20.39 11.87 24.48
CA ASP A 127 -20.82 12.90 23.52
C ASP A 127 -21.29 12.51 22.09
N ASP A 128 -22.61 12.23 22.05
CA ASP A 128 -23.67 12.90 21.29
C ASP A 128 -23.49 13.29 19.80
N LYS A 129 -24.49 12.86 18.99
CA LYS A 129 -24.74 13.09 17.54
C LYS A 129 -23.75 12.44 16.56
N SER A 130 -23.94 11.15 16.32
CA SER A 130 -23.25 10.35 15.29
C SER A 130 -23.57 10.82 13.86
N LYS A 131 -22.93 11.90 13.39
CA LYS A 131 -22.70 12.09 11.95
C LYS A 131 -21.87 10.90 11.49
N GLU A 132 -22.39 10.09 10.58
CA GLU A 132 -21.62 9.04 9.92
C GLU A 132 -20.34 9.65 9.36
N LYS A 133 -19.19 9.25 9.92
CA LYS A 133 -17.90 9.74 9.46
C LYS A 133 -17.46 8.88 8.29
N ILE A 134 -17.68 9.39 7.07
CA ILE A 134 -17.31 8.72 5.82
C ILE A 134 -15.96 9.26 5.34
N ILE A 135 -15.05 8.35 4.99
CA ILE A 135 -13.79 8.64 4.31
C ILE A 135 -13.93 8.23 2.84
N ASN A 136 -13.52 9.11 1.94
CA ASN A 136 -13.40 8.81 0.51
C ASN A 136 -11.95 8.41 0.23
N ILE A 137 -11.73 7.20 -0.27
CA ILE A 137 -10.40 6.66 -0.58
C ILE A 137 -10.34 6.45 -2.10
N PRO A 138 -9.48 7.19 -2.83
CA PRO A 138 -9.42 7.08 -4.28
C PRO A 138 -8.85 5.73 -4.70
N VAL A 139 -9.43 5.15 -5.76
CA VAL A 139 -8.86 3.95 -6.39
C VAL A 139 -7.83 4.38 -7.43
N ILE A 140 -6.62 3.81 -7.36
CA ILE A 140 -5.46 4.22 -8.16
C ILE A 140 -5.08 3.24 -9.27
N ASN A 141 -5.85 2.18 -9.49
CA ASN A 141 -5.64 1.27 -10.61
C ASN A 141 -6.83 1.26 -11.57
N TYR A 142 -6.59 0.82 -12.79
CA TYR A 142 -7.62 0.74 -13.82
C TYR A 142 -7.38 -0.39 -14.81
N TYR A 143 -8.47 -0.84 -15.42
CA TYR A 143 -8.49 -1.86 -16.45
C TYR A 143 -8.75 -1.19 -17.80
N THR A 144 -8.06 -1.64 -18.84
CA THR A 144 -8.19 -1.13 -20.22
C THR A 144 -9.14 -1.96 -21.07
N ASP A 145 -9.43 -3.17 -20.63
CA ASP A 145 -10.06 -4.26 -21.37
C ASP A 145 -11.48 -4.60 -20.89
N ILE A 146 -11.94 -3.98 -19.79
CA ILE A 146 -13.29 -4.20 -19.23
C ILE A 146 -14.12 -2.92 -19.22
N SER A 147 -15.44 -3.10 -19.19
CA SER A 147 -16.45 -2.04 -19.27
C SER A 147 -16.70 -1.27 -17.97
N VAL A 148 -16.21 -1.79 -16.84
CA VAL A 148 -16.39 -1.22 -15.50
C VAL A 148 -15.08 -0.77 -14.91
N ARG A 149 -15.09 0.34 -14.17
CA ARG A 149 -13.87 0.87 -13.57
C ARG A 149 -14.09 1.38 -12.16
N PRO A 150 -13.52 0.72 -11.13
CA PRO A 150 -13.48 1.25 -9.79
C PRO A 150 -12.76 2.61 -9.76
N PHE A 151 -13.34 3.61 -9.10
CA PHE A 151 -12.70 4.93 -8.95
C PHE A 151 -12.67 5.45 -7.52
N MET A 152 -13.59 5.01 -6.66
CA MET A 152 -13.67 5.50 -5.29
C MET A 152 -14.20 4.44 -4.34
N ILE A 153 -13.62 4.40 -3.15
CA ILE A 153 -14.13 3.65 -2.01
C ILE A 153 -14.68 4.65 -0.99
N LYS A 154 -15.88 4.36 -0.46
CA LYS A 154 -16.47 5.09 0.66
C LYS A 154 -16.46 4.20 1.89
N TYR A 155 -15.66 4.57 2.87
CA TYR A 155 -15.53 3.84 4.13
C TYR A 155 -16.26 4.57 5.25
N ASN A 156 -17.24 3.93 5.87
CA ASN A 156 -17.92 4.43 7.05
C ASN A 156 -17.17 3.96 8.30
N ILE A 157 -16.53 4.91 8.99
CA ILE A 157 -15.73 4.63 10.19
C ILE A 157 -16.59 4.08 11.33
N SER A 158 -17.79 4.62 11.52
CA SER A 158 -18.67 4.28 12.64
C SER A 158 -19.27 2.89 12.50
N ALA A 159 -19.59 2.49 11.27
CA ALA A 159 -20.20 1.20 10.98
C ALA A 159 -19.19 0.11 10.58
N HIS A 160 -17.92 0.47 10.35
CA HIS A 160 -16.91 -0.42 9.76
C HIS A 160 -17.38 -1.04 8.44
N THR A 161 -18.07 -0.24 7.61
CA THR A 161 -18.58 -0.69 6.32
C THR A 161 -17.93 0.06 5.18
N VAL A 162 -17.82 -0.61 4.04
CA VAL A 162 -17.23 -0.10 2.82
C VAL A 162 -18.20 -0.28 1.67
N LYS A 163 -18.25 0.70 0.76
CA LYS A 163 -18.89 0.55 -0.55
C LYS A 163 -17.99 1.03 -1.66
N LEU A 164 -18.15 0.44 -2.84
CA LEU A 164 -17.36 0.73 -4.02
C LEU A 164 -18.18 1.56 -5.02
N GLN A 165 -17.53 2.54 -5.62
CA GLN A 165 -18.07 3.30 -6.75
C GLN A 165 -17.29 2.98 -8.01
N LEU A 166 -18.01 2.65 -9.08
CA LEU A 166 -17.45 2.27 -10.38
C LEU A 166 -18.02 3.15 -11.51
N CYS A 167 -17.19 3.53 -12.46
CA CYS A 167 -17.64 4.05 -13.75
C CYS A 167 -18.07 2.89 -14.64
N LYS A 168 -19.02 3.16 -15.54
CA LYS A 168 -19.41 2.25 -16.62
C LYS A 168 -19.15 2.93 -17.98
N TYR A 169 -18.69 2.16 -18.96
CA TYR A 169 -18.44 2.64 -20.32
C TYR A 169 -19.44 2.10 -21.35
N ASN A 170 -20.30 1.17 -20.95
CA ASN A 170 -21.41 0.67 -21.74
C ASN A 170 -22.72 0.78 -20.94
N ASP A 171 -23.84 0.48 -21.60
CA ASP A 171 -25.16 0.47 -20.97
C ASP A 171 -25.64 -0.91 -20.53
N LEU A 172 -24.72 -1.89 -20.50
CA LEU A 172 -25.06 -3.23 -20.05
C LEU A 172 -25.18 -3.27 -18.52
N PRO A 173 -26.14 -4.03 -17.98
CA PRO A 173 -26.32 -4.14 -16.54
C PRO A 173 -25.22 -5.00 -15.93
N VAL A 174 -24.56 -4.47 -14.91
CA VAL A 174 -23.58 -5.18 -14.09
C VAL A 174 -24.27 -5.62 -12.81
N THR A 175 -24.34 -6.92 -12.57
CA THR A 175 -25.16 -7.50 -11.50
C THR A 175 -24.35 -8.15 -10.39
N ALA A 176 -23.08 -8.50 -10.63
CA ALA A 176 -22.21 -9.04 -9.59
C ALA A 176 -20.74 -8.68 -9.83
N LEU A 177 -20.00 -8.53 -8.74
CA LEU A 177 -18.55 -8.28 -8.73
C LEU A 177 -17.90 -9.17 -7.67
N ASN A 178 -16.77 -9.80 -8.03
CA ASN A 178 -15.88 -10.49 -7.12
C ASN A 178 -14.48 -9.86 -7.25
N LEU A 179 -13.94 -9.34 -6.14
CA LEU A 179 -12.73 -8.54 -6.15
C LEU A 179 -11.95 -8.59 -4.83
N SER A 180 -10.70 -8.12 -4.85
CA SER A 180 -9.91 -7.83 -3.66
C SER A 180 -9.67 -6.32 -3.51
N PHE A 181 -9.75 -5.82 -2.27
CA PHE A 181 -9.28 -4.50 -1.91
C PHE A 181 -7.86 -4.56 -1.37
N ILE A 182 -6.97 -3.73 -1.90
CA ILE A 182 -5.60 -3.56 -1.43
C ILE A 182 -5.46 -2.10 -1.02
N PHE A 183 -5.60 -1.81 0.27
CA PHE A 183 -5.46 -0.46 0.79
C PHE A 183 -3.99 -0.11 0.98
N ASN A 184 -3.54 0.97 0.34
CA ASN A 184 -2.16 1.42 0.41
C ASN A 184 -2.04 2.56 1.43
N THR A 185 -1.00 2.50 2.26
CA THR A 185 -0.69 3.56 3.22
C THR A 185 0.40 4.49 2.70
N ILE A 186 0.50 5.68 3.29
CA ILE A 186 1.59 6.64 3.03
C ILE A 186 2.99 6.08 3.31
N PHE A 187 3.11 4.98 4.06
CA PHE A 187 4.37 4.32 4.38
C PHE A 187 4.68 3.13 3.47
N GLY A 188 3.88 2.91 2.42
CA GLY A 188 4.07 1.82 1.46
C GLY A 188 3.65 0.44 1.98
N THR A 189 3.03 0.36 3.17
CA THR A 189 2.41 -0.89 3.64
C THR A 189 1.02 -1.04 3.03
N THR A 190 0.60 -2.29 2.83
CA THR A 190 -0.71 -2.62 2.25
C THR A 190 -1.53 -3.49 3.17
N ALA A 191 -2.84 -3.22 3.26
CA ALA A 191 -3.81 -4.11 3.86
C ALA A 191 -4.68 -4.74 2.77
N VAL A 192 -4.68 -6.07 2.70
CA VAL A 192 -5.39 -6.82 1.65
C VAL A 192 -6.65 -7.45 2.22
N PHE A 193 -7.75 -7.31 1.49
CA PHE A 193 -9.02 -7.97 1.76
C PHE A 193 -9.44 -8.69 0.49
N GLU A 194 -9.48 -10.02 0.56
CA GLU A 194 -9.69 -10.87 -0.59
C GLU A 194 -11.13 -11.37 -0.68
N ASP A 195 -11.51 -11.81 -1.88
CA ASP A 195 -12.79 -12.48 -2.16
C ASP A 195 -14.03 -11.70 -1.69
N ILE A 196 -14.00 -10.40 -1.91
CA ILE A 196 -15.14 -9.52 -1.63
C ILE A 196 -16.13 -9.62 -2.77
N ASN A 197 -17.36 -9.98 -2.42
CA ASN A 197 -18.46 -10.19 -3.34
C ASN A 197 -19.50 -9.09 -3.18
N PHE A 198 -19.93 -8.51 -4.30
CA PHE A 198 -21.05 -7.58 -4.38
C PHE A 198 -22.10 -8.15 -5.32
N THR A 199 -23.36 -8.14 -4.89
CA THR A 199 -24.50 -8.68 -5.64
C THR A 199 -25.63 -7.67 -5.81
N ASP A 200 -25.67 -6.64 -4.97
CA ASP A 200 -26.54 -5.49 -5.14
C ASP A 200 -25.73 -4.29 -5.62
N ILE A 201 -25.91 -3.96 -6.90
CA ILE A 201 -25.23 -2.87 -7.59
C ILE A 201 -26.29 -1.91 -8.11
N SER A 202 -26.33 -0.73 -7.51
CA SER A 202 -27.27 0.33 -7.87
C SER A 202 -26.68 1.24 -8.94
N VAL A 203 -27.47 1.50 -9.99
CA VAL A 203 -27.10 2.48 -11.01
C VAL A 203 -27.46 3.88 -10.50
N LYS A 204 -26.47 4.78 -10.46
CA LYS A 204 -26.66 6.23 -10.30
C LYS A 204 -26.54 6.91 -11.66
N GLU A 205 -26.84 8.21 -11.73
CA GLU A 205 -26.86 8.95 -13.00
C GLU A 205 -25.58 8.76 -13.84
N ASN A 206 -24.40 8.76 -13.19
CA ASN A 206 -23.10 8.74 -13.89
C ASN A 206 -22.16 7.61 -13.42
N TYR A 207 -22.58 6.76 -12.49
CA TYR A 207 -21.73 5.71 -11.92
C TYR A 207 -22.55 4.58 -11.28
N LEU A 208 -21.91 3.45 -11.03
CA LEU A 208 -22.45 2.32 -10.29
C LEU A 208 -21.99 2.40 -8.82
N GLU A 209 -22.88 2.07 -7.90
CA GLU A 209 -22.57 2.01 -6.47
C GLU A 209 -23.01 0.68 -5.90
N THR A 210 -22.08 -0.01 -5.25
CA THR A 210 -22.37 -1.29 -4.58
C THR A 210 -23.11 -1.08 -3.26
N GLU A 211 -23.68 -2.16 -2.74
CA GLU A 211 -24.04 -2.29 -1.33
C GLU A 211 -22.85 -2.08 -0.38
N TYR A 212 -23.17 -1.88 0.89
CA TYR A 212 -22.18 -1.81 1.97
C TYR A 212 -21.78 -3.22 2.40
N VAL A 213 -20.48 -3.47 2.46
CA VAL A 213 -19.90 -4.70 3.02
C VAL A 213 -19.13 -4.35 4.30
N THR A 214 -19.22 -5.19 5.32
CA THR A 214 -18.46 -5.01 6.56
C THR A 214 -16.99 -5.30 6.29
N LEU A 215 -16.14 -4.33 6.60
CA LEU A 215 -14.70 -4.41 6.41
C LEU A 215 -14.02 -3.70 7.58
N SER A 216 -13.44 -4.45 8.50
CA SER A 216 -12.85 -3.89 9.72
C SER A 216 -11.42 -3.41 9.45
N ILE A 217 -11.22 -2.09 9.43
CA ILE A 217 -9.90 -1.47 9.34
C ILE A 217 -9.63 -0.72 10.65
N PRO A 218 -8.49 -0.95 11.33
CA PRO A 218 -8.13 -0.21 12.52
C PRO A 218 -8.07 1.30 12.26
N LEU A 219 -8.57 2.10 13.21
CA LEU A 219 -8.58 3.57 13.11
C LEU A 219 -7.20 4.17 12.83
N ASN A 220 -6.14 3.60 13.40
CA ASN A 220 -4.77 4.06 13.15
C ASN A 220 -4.32 3.81 11.71
N THR A 221 -4.77 2.70 11.11
CA THR A 221 -4.53 2.39 9.70
C THR A 221 -5.36 3.29 8.79
N LEU A 222 -6.64 3.52 9.12
CA LEU A 222 -7.51 4.42 8.35
C LEU A 222 -6.94 5.84 8.21
N LYS A 223 -6.25 6.35 9.24
CA LYS A 223 -5.63 7.68 9.21
C LYS A 223 -4.46 7.81 8.24
N ILE A 224 -3.84 6.68 7.87
CA ILE A 224 -2.63 6.65 7.05
C ILE A 224 -2.87 6.03 5.68
N ILE A 225 -4.08 5.53 5.39
CA ILE A 225 -4.49 5.08 4.06
C ILE A 225 -4.64 6.30 3.16
N ASN A 226 -3.96 6.30 2.02
CA ASN A 226 -4.07 7.36 1.01
C ASN A 226 -4.81 6.92 -0.26
N SER A 227 -4.85 5.61 -0.53
CA SER A 227 -5.39 5.08 -1.77
C SER A 227 -5.76 3.61 -1.64
N CYS A 228 -6.46 3.09 -2.64
CA CYS A 228 -6.73 1.66 -2.76
C CYS A 228 -6.49 1.17 -4.19
N THR A 229 -6.02 -0.06 -4.29
CA THR A 229 -5.98 -0.84 -5.53
C THR A 229 -7.10 -1.89 -5.47
N VAL A 230 -7.89 -1.99 -6.53
CA VAL A 230 -9.02 -2.91 -6.63
C VAL A 230 -8.72 -3.99 -7.68
N SER A 231 -8.52 -5.22 -7.24
CA SER A 231 -8.30 -6.36 -8.13
C SER A 231 -9.62 -7.05 -8.43
N ILE A 232 -10.17 -6.89 -9.64
CA ILE A 232 -11.41 -7.56 -10.05
C ILE A 232 -11.03 -8.95 -10.57
N HIS A 233 -11.56 -9.98 -9.92
CA HIS A 233 -11.34 -11.38 -10.35
C HIS A 233 -12.43 -11.84 -11.30
N HIS A 234 -13.69 -11.53 -10.98
CA HIS A 234 -14.84 -11.86 -11.80
C HIS A 234 -15.88 -10.75 -11.77
N TYR A 235 -16.58 -10.53 -12.89
CA TYR A 235 -17.77 -9.68 -12.90
C TYR A 235 -18.84 -10.22 -13.84
N LEU A 236 -20.11 -9.99 -13.51
CA LEU A 236 -21.26 -10.42 -14.28
C LEU A 236 -21.89 -9.22 -14.98
N GLU A 237 -21.82 -9.20 -16.30
CA GLU A 237 -22.41 -8.17 -17.15
C GLU A 237 -23.30 -8.82 -18.21
N ASP A 238 -24.55 -8.38 -18.31
CA ASP A 238 -25.57 -8.97 -19.19
C ASP A 238 -25.63 -10.53 -19.11
N LYS A 239 -25.54 -11.07 -17.89
CA LYS A 239 -25.54 -12.51 -17.58
C LYS A 239 -24.33 -13.29 -18.12
N VAL A 240 -23.32 -12.61 -18.65
CA VAL A 240 -22.04 -13.20 -19.05
C VAL A 240 -21.02 -12.92 -17.95
N CYS A 241 -20.37 -13.99 -17.48
CA CYS A 241 -19.29 -13.88 -16.50
C CYS A 241 -17.99 -13.57 -17.23
N TYR A 242 -17.34 -12.49 -16.84
CA TYR A 242 -16.05 -12.06 -17.35
C TYR A 242 -14.99 -12.22 -16.27
N THR A 243 -13.80 -12.62 -16.69
CA THR A 243 -12.62 -12.76 -15.84
C THR A 243 -11.55 -11.86 -16.46
N PRO A 244 -11.27 -10.68 -15.88
CA PRO A 244 -10.25 -9.78 -16.41
C PRO A 244 -8.88 -10.48 -16.41
N ASP A 245 -8.12 -10.33 -17.49
CA ASP A 245 -6.74 -10.81 -17.51
C ASP A 245 -5.86 -9.90 -16.63
N SER A 246 -4.97 -10.49 -15.84
CA SER A 246 -3.97 -9.72 -15.08
C SER A 246 -2.83 -9.30 -16.02
N PRO A 247 -2.37 -8.03 -16.03
CA PRO A 247 -2.52 -7.05 -14.95
C PRO A 247 -3.29 -5.76 -15.32
N TYR A 248 -4.04 -5.24 -14.35
CA TYR A 248 -4.48 -3.84 -14.36
C TYR A 248 -3.29 -2.87 -14.40
N ARG A 249 -3.53 -1.63 -14.81
CA ARG A 249 -2.53 -0.56 -14.81
C ARG A 249 -2.66 0.27 -13.53
N LEU A 250 -1.53 0.69 -12.98
CA LEU A 250 -1.49 1.70 -11.92
C LEU A 250 -1.50 3.11 -12.53
N THR A 251 -2.14 4.03 -11.83
CA THR A 251 -2.14 5.46 -12.14
C THR A 251 -0.76 6.04 -11.80
N VAL A 252 -0.23 6.89 -12.68
CA VAL A 252 1.05 7.60 -12.46
C VAL A 252 0.86 8.86 -11.58
N LEU A 253 -0.39 9.26 -11.33
CA LEU A 253 -0.73 10.46 -10.57
C LEU A 253 -0.78 10.18 -9.07
N GLU A 254 -0.35 11.17 -8.28
CA GLU A 254 -0.58 11.20 -6.84
C GLU A 254 -2.09 11.17 -6.51
N PRO A 255 -2.52 10.49 -5.43
CA PRO A 255 -3.94 10.32 -5.09
C PRO A 255 -4.73 11.64 -4.98
N ASP A 256 -4.11 12.69 -4.43
CA ASP A 256 -4.75 14.00 -4.29
C ASP A 256 -4.96 14.68 -5.63
N ARG A 257 -3.96 14.59 -6.52
CA ARG A 257 -4.04 15.11 -7.89
C ARG A 257 -5.10 14.37 -8.70
N LEU A 258 -5.12 13.04 -8.58
CA LEU A 258 -6.11 12.17 -9.21
C LEU A 258 -7.53 12.54 -8.79
N THR A 259 -7.74 12.76 -7.49
CA THR A 259 -9.03 13.19 -6.93
C THR A 259 -9.43 14.57 -7.46
N GLY A 260 -8.48 15.51 -7.54
CA GLY A 260 -8.69 16.84 -8.13
C GLY A 260 -9.16 16.76 -9.58
N LEU A 261 -8.47 15.99 -10.43
CA LEU A 261 -8.84 15.84 -11.83
C LEU A 261 -10.20 15.14 -12.00
N ARG A 262 -10.52 14.14 -11.16
CA ARG A 262 -11.83 13.46 -11.20
C ARG A 262 -12.99 14.40 -10.91
N ASN A 263 -12.79 15.36 -10.01
CA ASN A 263 -13.81 16.36 -9.69
C ASN A 263 -14.06 17.34 -10.85
N ILE A 264 -13.05 17.60 -11.69
CA ILE A 264 -13.15 18.55 -12.81
C ILE A 264 -13.67 17.85 -14.06
N TYR A 265 -13.06 16.72 -14.41
CA TYR A 265 -13.26 16.07 -15.70
C TYR A 265 -14.13 14.81 -15.65
N GLY A 266 -14.46 14.31 -14.46
CA GLY A 266 -15.29 13.11 -14.26
C GLY A 266 -14.55 11.96 -13.57
N SER A 267 -15.31 11.05 -12.97
CA SER A 267 -14.80 9.97 -12.12
C SER A 267 -13.85 8.98 -12.80
N ASP A 268 -13.87 8.90 -14.13
CA ASP A 268 -13.15 7.91 -14.92
C ASP A 268 -11.72 8.32 -15.30
N VAL A 269 -11.26 9.48 -14.80
CA VAL A 269 -9.89 9.99 -14.96
C VAL A 269 -8.89 9.11 -14.20
N VAL A 270 -7.76 8.79 -14.84
CA VAL A 270 -6.66 7.94 -14.35
C VAL A 270 -5.27 8.40 -14.81
N SER A 271 -5.17 9.38 -15.72
CA SER A 271 -3.90 9.92 -16.19
C SER A 271 -4.02 11.40 -16.54
N ASP A 272 -2.88 12.05 -16.76
CA ASP A 272 -2.87 13.35 -17.45
C ASP A 272 -3.17 13.17 -18.94
N TYR A 273 -3.68 14.24 -19.54
CA TYR A 273 -3.75 14.34 -21.00
C TYR A 273 -2.35 14.60 -21.55
N ALA A 274 -1.98 13.89 -22.61
CA ALA A 274 -0.71 14.08 -23.29
C ALA A 274 -0.87 13.88 -24.81
N VAL A 275 -0.04 14.57 -25.59
CA VAL A 275 0.02 14.42 -27.05
C VAL A 275 1.44 13.99 -27.41
N GLY A 276 1.57 12.83 -28.05
CA GLY A 276 2.81 12.28 -28.57
C GLY A 276 2.99 12.53 -30.07
N GLU A 277 3.92 11.80 -30.70
CA GLU A 277 4.24 11.94 -32.13
C GLU A 277 3.21 11.29 -33.06
N ASP A 278 2.58 10.19 -32.63
CA ASP A 278 1.63 9.38 -33.42
C ASP A 278 0.30 9.07 -32.69
N HIS A 279 0.23 9.35 -31.39
CA HIS A 279 -0.95 9.15 -30.55
C HIS A 279 -1.16 10.31 -29.56
N TRP A 280 -2.34 10.35 -28.94
CA TRP A 280 -2.64 11.15 -27.76
C TRP A 280 -3.23 10.29 -26.65
N LEU A 281 -2.84 10.58 -25.41
CA LEU A 281 -3.32 9.92 -24.20
C LEU A 281 -4.50 10.70 -23.63
N CYS A 282 -5.67 10.05 -23.56
CA CYS A 282 -6.85 10.63 -22.92
C CYS A 282 -6.73 10.56 -21.39
N LEU A 283 -7.44 11.43 -20.66
CA LEU A 283 -7.53 11.37 -19.18
C LEU A 283 -8.03 10.01 -18.66
N CYS A 284 -8.79 9.25 -19.45
CA CYS A 284 -9.22 7.90 -19.08
C CYS A 284 -8.11 6.83 -19.26
N GLY A 285 -6.87 7.23 -19.59
CA GLY A 285 -5.72 6.35 -19.76
C GLY A 285 -5.67 5.63 -21.10
N MET A 286 -6.60 5.90 -22.02
CA MET A 286 -6.60 5.30 -23.36
C MET A 286 -5.73 6.10 -24.32
N GLU A 287 -4.87 5.38 -25.03
CA GLU A 287 -4.10 5.90 -26.16
C GLU A 287 -4.98 5.89 -27.40
N ASN A 288 -5.04 7.01 -28.09
CA ASN A 288 -5.84 7.19 -29.30
C ASN A 288 -4.91 7.67 -30.43
N PRO A 289 -5.13 7.24 -31.68
CA PRO A 289 -4.36 7.75 -32.81
C PRO A 289 -4.51 9.27 -32.96
N LEU A 290 -3.47 9.97 -33.45
CA LEU A 290 -3.53 11.43 -33.63
C LEU A 290 -4.65 11.93 -34.57
N TYR A 291 -5.09 11.10 -35.51
CA TYR A 291 -6.19 11.45 -36.41
C TYR A 291 -7.58 11.31 -35.78
N ALA A 292 -7.68 10.74 -34.57
CA ALA A 292 -8.95 10.55 -33.87
C ALA A 292 -9.27 11.77 -33.01
N ASP A 293 -10.34 12.49 -33.36
CA ASP A 293 -10.80 13.67 -32.61
C ASP A 293 -11.47 13.32 -31.28
N THR A 294 -11.84 12.05 -31.06
CA THR A 294 -12.53 11.57 -29.85
C THR A 294 -11.90 10.29 -29.32
N CYS A 295 -11.94 10.12 -28.00
CA CYS A 295 -11.45 8.93 -27.33
C CYS A 295 -12.36 7.73 -27.60
N CYS A 296 -11.78 6.60 -28.01
CA CYS A 296 -12.52 5.39 -28.35
C CYS A 296 -13.23 4.73 -27.16
N LEU A 297 -12.82 5.02 -25.92
CA LEU A 297 -13.41 4.44 -24.70
C LEU A 297 -14.41 5.40 -24.03
N CYS A 298 -13.98 6.62 -23.72
CA CYS A 298 -14.80 7.55 -22.94
C CYS A 298 -15.56 8.59 -23.79
N GLY A 299 -15.29 8.65 -25.11
CA GLY A 299 -15.93 9.60 -26.01
C GLY A 299 -15.50 11.06 -25.88
N ARG A 300 -14.61 11.41 -24.94
CA ARG A 300 -14.08 12.79 -24.81
C ARG A 300 -13.39 13.22 -26.08
N SER A 301 -13.60 14.48 -26.49
CA SER A 301 -12.83 15.06 -27.58
C SER A 301 -11.37 15.30 -27.19
N GLN A 302 -10.47 15.26 -28.15
CA GLN A 302 -9.05 15.57 -27.98
C GLN A 302 -8.84 16.97 -27.37
N ASN A 303 -9.72 17.92 -27.72
CA ASN A 303 -9.71 19.29 -27.19
C ASN A 303 -10.52 19.47 -25.89
N ALA A 304 -11.12 18.42 -25.32
CA ALA A 304 -11.94 18.52 -24.11
C ALA A 304 -11.13 19.08 -22.90
N HIS A 305 -9.82 18.91 -22.91
CA HIS A 305 -8.90 19.45 -21.90
C HIS A 305 -8.64 20.95 -22.08
N GLN A 306 -8.84 21.49 -23.29
CA GLN A 306 -8.75 22.91 -23.60
C GLN A 306 -10.08 23.65 -23.37
N ALA A 307 -11.21 22.92 -23.32
CA ALA A 307 -12.53 23.49 -22.98
C ALA A 307 -12.66 23.86 -21.49
N VAL A 308 -11.68 23.49 -20.66
CA VAL A 308 -11.48 24.02 -19.30
C VAL A 308 -10.47 25.19 -19.33
N SER A 309 -10.41 25.90 -20.46
CA SER A 309 -9.97 27.29 -20.47
C SER A 309 -11.19 28.18 -20.24
N SER A 310 -11.05 29.06 -19.24
CA SER A 310 -11.89 30.18 -18.81
C SER A 310 -12.95 30.02 -17.69
N ASP A 311 -13.57 28.86 -17.41
CA ASP A 311 -14.77 28.86 -16.52
C ASP A 311 -14.85 27.84 -15.36
N THR A 312 -13.82 27.05 -15.08
CA THR A 312 -13.74 26.29 -13.80
C THR A 312 -12.34 26.39 -13.20
N ARG A 313 -11.97 27.61 -12.85
CA ARG A 313 -10.90 27.82 -11.86
C ARG A 313 -11.42 27.32 -10.51
N PHE A 314 -10.54 26.82 -9.66
CA PHE A 314 -10.78 26.27 -8.31
C PHE A 314 -11.04 24.75 -8.20
N PRO A 315 -10.02 23.95 -7.84
CA PRO A 315 -10.25 22.64 -7.25
C PRO A 315 -10.94 22.80 -5.88
N CYS A 316 -11.98 22.00 -5.61
CA CYS A 316 -12.75 21.99 -4.36
C CYS A 316 -11.90 21.77 -3.08
N THR A 317 -10.64 21.38 -3.22
CA THR A 317 -9.67 21.24 -2.13
C THR A 317 -9.08 22.58 -1.66
N PHE A 318 -9.13 23.65 -2.46
CA PHE A 318 -8.55 24.95 -2.10
C PHE A 318 -9.19 25.56 -0.85
N ILE A 319 -10.53 25.54 -0.76
CA ILE A 319 -11.25 26.07 0.40
C ILE A 319 -10.93 25.23 1.65
N GLN A 320 -10.89 23.90 1.52
CA GLN A 320 -10.62 23.01 2.64
C GLN A 320 -9.21 23.23 3.19
N THR A 321 -8.20 23.31 2.31
CA THR A 321 -6.83 23.62 2.73
C THR A 321 -6.72 25.02 3.35
N ALA A 322 -7.42 26.03 2.81
CA ALA A 322 -7.44 27.37 3.40
C ALA A 322 -8.15 27.41 4.77
N GLU A 323 -9.16 26.57 4.97
CA GLU A 323 -9.87 26.41 6.25
C GLU A 323 -9.01 25.74 7.32
N ASP A 324 -8.04 24.92 6.94
CA ASP A 324 -7.13 24.24 7.87
C ASP A 324 -5.93 25.10 8.31
N LEU A 325 -5.63 26.18 7.59
CA LEU A 325 -4.55 27.13 7.94
C LEU A 325 -4.93 28.02 9.13
N SER A 326 -3.93 28.50 9.86
CA SER A 326 -4.16 29.15 11.16
C SER A 326 -4.34 30.68 11.07
N SER A 327 -3.93 31.32 9.98
CA SER A 327 -3.92 32.79 9.82
C SER A 327 -4.16 33.23 8.38
N ALA A 328 -4.54 34.50 8.17
CA ALA A 328 -4.66 35.04 6.81
C ALA A 328 -3.29 35.11 6.10
N LEU A 329 -2.20 35.30 6.85
CA LEU A 329 -0.83 35.25 6.34
C LEU A 329 -0.43 33.87 5.82
N GLU A 330 -0.83 32.80 6.52
CA GLU A 330 -0.61 31.43 6.04
C GLU A 330 -1.40 31.14 4.78
N ILE A 331 -2.67 31.59 4.72
CA ILE A 331 -3.49 31.48 3.51
C ILE A 331 -2.82 32.20 2.33
N LYS A 332 -2.29 33.41 2.54
CA LYS A 332 -1.55 34.14 1.51
C LYS A 332 -0.30 33.38 1.05
N LYS A 333 0.52 32.87 1.98
CA LYS A 333 1.72 32.09 1.62
C LYS A 333 1.38 30.84 0.83
N TYR A 334 0.28 30.17 1.18
CA TYR A 334 -0.22 29.03 0.44
C TYR A 334 -0.60 29.42 -0.99
N ILE A 335 -1.33 30.53 -1.16
CA ILE A 335 -1.67 31.09 -2.48
C ILE A 335 -0.40 31.42 -3.28
N ASP A 336 0.55 32.15 -2.69
CA ASP A 336 1.80 32.55 -3.33
C ASP A 336 2.69 31.35 -3.72
N SER A 337 2.53 30.20 -3.03
CA SER A 337 3.26 28.96 -3.31
C SER A 337 2.70 28.15 -4.46
N LEU A 338 1.47 28.45 -4.91
CA LEU A 338 0.89 27.83 -6.09
C LEU A 338 1.62 28.42 -7.32
N ALA A 339 2.28 27.54 -8.08
CA ALA A 339 3.25 27.92 -9.13
C ALA A 339 2.70 28.81 -10.27
N ASP A 340 1.39 29.05 -10.32
CA ASP A 340 0.73 29.98 -11.24
C ASP A 340 -0.13 31.01 -10.48
N ASN A 341 0.48 32.15 -10.11
CA ASN A 341 -0.22 33.31 -9.55
C ASN A 341 -1.25 33.96 -10.51
N GLN A 342 -1.44 33.41 -11.71
CA GLN A 342 -2.47 33.84 -12.68
C GLN A 342 -3.86 33.18 -12.47
N LEU A 343 -3.99 32.31 -11.46
CA LEU A 343 -5.23 31.59 -11.15
C LEU A 343 -6.27 32.43 -10.37
N LEU A 344 -5.85 33.48 -9.65
CA LEU A 344 -6.74 34.38 -8.88
C LEU A 344 -6.74 35.79 -9.49
N PRO A 345 -7.89 36.47 -9.60
CA PRO A 345 -7.89 37.85 -10.07
C PRO A 345 -7.16 38.78 -9.11
N ASP A 346 -6.47 39.76 -9.68
CA ASP A 346 -5.73 40.78 -8.93
C ASP A 346 -6.60 41.49 -7.88
N ALA A 347 -7.91 41.63 -8.13
CA ALA A 347 -8.85 42.20 -7.17
C ALA A 347 -8.96 41.38 -5.87
N LEU A 348 -9.02 40.04 -5.97
CA LEU A 348 -9.08 39.14 -4.82
C LEU A 348 -7.74 39.10 -4.08
N LEU A 349 -6.63 39.00 -4.83
CA LEU A 349 -5.28 39.05 -4.25
C LEU A 349 -5.03 40.34 -3.48
N ASN A 350 -5.50 41.49 -4.01
CA ASN A 350 -5.39 42.77 -3.33
C ASN A 350 -6.22 42.84 -2.03
N GLU A 351 -7.39 42.20 -1.96
CA GLU A 351 -8.19 42.12 -0.73
C GLU A 351 -7.55 41.21 0.31
N ILE A 352 -7.02 40.06 -0.10
CA ILE A 352 -6.26 39.16 0.79
C ILE A 352 -5.00 39.89 1.33
N ASP A 353 -4.32 40.67 0.49
CA ASP A 353 -3.20 41.51 0.89
C ASP A 353 -3.57 42.60 1.91
N LYS A 354 -4.77 43.17 1.82
CA LYS A 354 -5.26 44.09 2.85
C LYS A 354 -5.52 43.35 4.15
N LEU A 355 -6.13 42.17 4.10
CA LEU A 355 -6.42 41.36 5.29
C LEU A 355 -5.16 40.90 6.01
N THR A 356 -4.10 40.52 5.29
CA THR A 356 -2.80 40.18 5.90
C THR A 356 -2.13 41.39 6.55
N LYS A 357 -2.33 42.60 6.01
CA LYS A 357 -1.86 43.85 6.64
C LYS A 357 -2.69 44.19 7.89
N TYR A 358 -4.01 44.00 7.84
CA TYR A 358 -4.89 44.20 8.99
C TYR A 358 -4.66 43.18 10.10
N GLU A 359 -4.26 41.96 9.75
CA GLU A 359 -3.95 40.91 10.72
C GLU A 359 -2.83 41.32 11.69
N ARG A 360 -1.86 42.11 11.20
CA ARG A 360 -0.78 42.68 12.04
C ARG A 360 -1.26 43.75 13.02
N LEU A 361 -2.40 44.41 12.73
CA LEU A 361 -2.91 45.55 13.49
C LEU A 361 -4.09 45.18 14.40
N TYR A 362 -4.91 44.21 14.01
CA TYR A 362 -6.22 43.94 14.61
C TYR A 362 -6.44 42.47 15.01
N GLY A 363 -5.44 41.60 14.83
CA GLY A 363 -5.52 40.18 15.19
C GLY A 363 -5.94 39.28 14.02
N ASN A 364 -6.05 37.98 14.27
CA ASN A 364 -6.23 36.95 13.22
C ASN A 364 -7.41 37.26 12.28
N MET A 365 -7.12 37.37 10.98
CA MET A 365 -8.11 37.70 9.95
C MET A 365 -8.55 36.49 9.11
N LYS A 366 -8.22 35.27 9.53
CA LYS A 366 -8.54 34.00 8.84
C LYS A 366 -9.99 33.92 8.38
N ASP A 367 -10.95 34.10 9.28
CA ASP A 367 -12.37 33.93 8.96
C ASP A 367 -12.86 34.96 7.93
N SER A 368 -12.31 36.18 8.00
CA SER A 368 -12.59 37.24 7.01
C SER A 368 -12.00 36.89 5.65
N CYS A 369 -10.79 36.31 5.63
CA CYS A 369 -10.11 35.85 4.42
C CYS A 369 -10.91 34.72 3.75
N ILE A 370 -11.30 33.71 4.52
CA ILE A 370 -12.13 32.59 4.04
C ILE A 370 -13.49 33.10 3.54
N LYS A 371 -14.10 34.07 4.23
CA LYS A 371 -15.38 34.66 3.81
C LYS A 371 -15.26 35.36 2.46
N ILE A 372 -14.23 36.17 2.25
CA ILE A 372 -14.00 36.86 0.95
C ILE A 372 -13.74 35.84 -0.15
N ILE A 373 -12.93 34.81 0.11
CA ILE A 373 -12.69 33.72 -0.83
C ILE A 373 -14.00 33.01 -1.19
N LYS A 374 -14.82 32.63 -0.20
CA LYS A 374 -16.12 31.99 -0.44
C LYS A 374 -17.11 32.88 -1.19
N GLN A 375 -17.16 34.17 -0.88
CA GLN A 375 -18.01 35.14 -1.57
C GLN A 375 -17.61 35.28 -3.03
N TYR A 376 -16.30 35.31 -3.30
CA TYR A 376 -15.78 35.33 -4.66
C TYR A 376 -16.22 34.08 -5.44
N LEU A 377 -16.03 32.88 -4.85
CA LEU A 377 -16.40 31.60 -5.45
C LEU A 377 -17.91 31.40 -5.65
N GLN A 378 -18.73 32.12 -4.88
CA GLN A 378 -20.19 32.10 -5.02
C GLN A 378 -20.71 33.13 -6.05
N ALA A 379 -19.92 34.16 -6.36
CA ALA A 379 -20.27 35.19 -7.33
C ALA A 379 -19.96 34.80 -8.78
N GLU A 380 -19.16 33.73 -8.99
CA GLU A 380 -18.84 33.15 -10.32
C GLU A 380 -19.71 31.92 -10.68
N LYS A 381 -20.75 31.62 -9.90
CA LYS A 381 -21.82 30.66 -10.25
C LYS A 381 -23.07 31.41 -10.69
#